data_AF-A0A1Q5SFR7-F1
#
_entry.id   AF-A0A1Q5SFR7-F1
#
_cell.length_a   1.000
_cell.length_b   1.000
_cell.length_c   1.000
_cell.angle_alpha   90.00
_cell.angle_beta   90.00
_cell.angle_gamma   90.00
#
_symmetry.space_group_name_H-M   'P 1'
#
loop_
_entity.id
_entity.type
_entity.pdbx_description
1 polymer ?
#
loop_
_entity_poly.entity_id
_entity_poly.type
_entity_poly.pdbx_seq_one_letter_code
_entity_poly.pdbx_strand_id
1 'polypeptide(L)' 'MADAGKSAKGSKAPVGQPRRNFFATMSSEVIRSIKRAALEDDTTASEILEEAARDWLERRKHKAPRREPG' A
#
# COMPACT_ATOMS: atom_id res chain seq x y z
N MET A 1 -37.23 -21.22 9.05
CA MET A 1 -35.78 -21.49 8.98
C MET A 1 -35.21 -20.60 7.89
N ALA A 2 -34.26 -19.73 8.20
CA ALA A 2 -33.51 -18.97 7.20
C ALA A 2 -32.06 -18.89 7.65
N ASP A 3 -31.19 -19.48 6.83
CA ASP A 3 -29.75 -19.55 6.94
C ASP A 3 -29.14 -18.14 6.84
N ALA A 4 -28.47 -17.69 7.90
CA ALA A 4 -27.76 -16.42 7.93
C ALA A 4 -26.25 -16.67 7.80
N GLY A 5 -25.81 -16.77 6.53
CA GLY A 5 -24.55 -16.23 6.01
C GLY A 5 -23.37 -16.18 6.98
N LYS A 6 -22.73 -17.32 7.22
CA LYS A 6 -21.36 -17.37 7.75
C LYS A 6 -20.38 -17.03 6.63
N SER A 7 -19.74 -15.86 6.68
CA SER A 7 -18.41 -15.61 6.10
C SER A 7 -17.79 -14.30 6.60
N ALA A 8 -17.66 -14.13 7.91
CA ALA A 8 -16.64 -13.22 8.43
C ALA A 8 -15.31 -13.98 8.43
N LYS A 9 -14.64 -14.01 7.27
CA LYS A 9 -13.30 -14.57 7.13
C LYS A 9 -12.39 -13.79 8.06
N GLY A 10 -11.93 -14.47 9.12
CA GLY A 10 -11.15 -13.87 10.20
C GLY A 10 -9.96 -13.09 9.65
N SER A 11 -9.98 -11.77 9.85
CA SER A 11 -8.82 -10.92 9.69
C SER A 11 -7.79 -11.35 10.72
N LYS A 12 -6.85 -12.23 10.33
CA LYS A 12 -5.61 -12.40 11.09
C LYS A 12 -4.93 -11.04 11.10
N ALA A 13 -5.03 -10.32 12.21
CA ALA A 13 -4.23 -9.12 12.42
C ALA A 13 -2.75 -9.51 12.24
N PRO A 14 -1.95 -8.77 11.45
CA PRO A 14 -0.55 -9.09 11.31
C PRO A 14 0.15 -8.90 12.66
N VAL A 15 0.90 -9.90 13.11
CA VAL A 15 1.88 -9.72 14.19
C VAL A 15 2.98 -8.80 13.63
N GLY A 16 2.99 -7.54 14.06
CA GLY A 16 3.91 -6.52 13.56
C GLY A 16 3.55 -5.12 14.05
N GLN A 17 4.46 -4.15 13.87
CA GLN A 17 4.25 -2.76 14.25
C GLN A 17 2.91 -2.22 13.71
N PRO A 18 2.23 -1.34 14.45
CA PRO A 18 0.91 -0.85 14.06
C PRO A 18 1.00 -0.08 12.73
N ARG A 19 0.40 -0.64 11.67
CA ARG A 19 0.22 0.07 10.40
C ARG A 19 -0.86 1.15 10.56
N ARG A 20 -0.65 2.31 9.94
CA ARG A 20 -1.63 3.41 9.91
C ARG A 20 -2.17 3.59 8.49
N ASN A 21 -3.43 4.01 8.37
CA ASN A 21 -4.02 4.32 7.08
C ASN A 21 -3.46 5.64 6.53
N PHE A 22 -3.18 5.66 5.23
CA PHE A 22 -2.80 6.86 4.48
C PHE A 22 -3.82 7.09 3.37
N PHE A 23 -4.41 8.29 3.35
CA PHE A 23 -5.42 8.67 2.35
C PHE A 23 -4.79 9.62 1.33
N ALA A 24 -4.81 9.21 0.06
CA ALA A 24 -4.29 9.99 -1.06
C ALA A 24 -5.28 10.03 -2.22
N THR A 25 -5.19 11.08 -3.03
CA THR A 25 -6.01 11.27 -4.24
C THR A 25 -5.21 10.84 -5.47
N MET A 26 -5.82 10.03 -6.32
CA MET A 26 -5.24 9.52 -7.57
C MET A 26 -6.33 9.45 -8.64
N SER A 27 -5.97 9.33 -9.92
CA SER A 27 -6.97 9.08 -10.97
C SER A 27 -7.61 7.70 -10.80
N SER A 28 -8.86 7.58 -11.23
CA SER A 28 -9.62 6.32 -11.17
C SER A 28 -8.96 5.20 -11.97
N GLU A 29 -8.32 5.54 -13.09
CA GLU A 29 -7.56 4.61 -13.92
C GLU A 29 -6.37 4.03 -13.17
N VAL A 30 -5.56 4.87 -12.51
CA VAL A 30 -4.40 4.42 -11.73
C VAL A 30 -4.84 3.52 -10.57
N ILE A 31 -5.91 3.88 -9.87
CA ILE A 31 -6.47 3.04 -8.80
C ILE A 31 -6.88 1.67 -9.34
N ARG A 32 -7.52 1.61 -10.53
CA ARG A 32 -7.93 0.35 -11.15
C ARG A 32 -6.71 -0.50 -11.52
N SER A 33 -5.69 0.10 -12.11
CA SER A 33 -4.47 -0.59 -12.51
C SER A 33 -3.72 -1.17 -11.31
N ILE A 34 -3.58 -0.42 -10.21
CA ILE A 34 -2.96 -0.91 -8.97
C ILE A 34 -3.73 -2.10 -8.40
N LYS A 35 -5.06 -2.00 -8.33
CA LYS A 35 -5.90 -3.10 -7.82
C LYS A 35 -5.80 -4.34 -8.70
N ARG A 36 -5.70 -4.17 -10.01
CA ARG A 36 -5.54 -5.29 -10.94
C ARG A 36 -4.20 -5.97 -10.76
N ALA A 37 -3.10 -5.21 -10.71
CA ALA A 37 -1.77 -5.75 -10.45
C ALA A 37 -1.72 -6.52 -9.11
N ALA A 38 -2.35 -5.98 -8.06
CA ALA A 38 -2.44 -6.68 -6.78
C ALA A 38 -3.10 -8.07 -6.87
N LEU A 39 -4.12 -8.23 -7.72
CA LEU A 39 -4.77 -9.51 -7.95
C LEU A 39 -3.91 -10.47 -8.80
N GLU A 40 -3.18 -9.93 -9.78
CA GLU A 40 -2.30 -10.71 -10.66
C GLU A 40 -1.08 -11.26 -9.91
N ASP A 41 -0.55 -10.49 -8.95
CA ASP A 41 0.68 -10.79 -8.21
C ASP A 41 0.43 -11.44 -6.81
N ASP A 42 -0.82 -11.80 -6.48
CA ASP A 42 -1.24 -12.32 -5.15
C ASP A 42 -0.74 -11.45 -3.98
N THR A 43 -0.86 -10.13 -4.13
CA THR A 43 -0.42 -9.13 -3.14
C THR A 43 -1.55 -8.13 -2.83
N THR A 44 -1.27 -7.11 -2.02
CA THR A 44 -2.21 -6.05 -1.70
C THR A 44 -1.81 -4.71 -2.32
N ALA A 45 -2.80 -3.88 -2.66
CA ALA A 45 -2.55 -2.50 -3.10
C ALA A 45 -1.73 -1.71 -2.07
N SER A 46 -1.90 -1.99 -0.78
CA SER A 46 -1.13 -1.36 0.29
C SER A 46 0.35 -1.74 0.23
N GLU A 47 0.70 -2.98 -0.12
CA GLU A 47 2.08 -3.42 -0.28
C GLU A 47 2.74 -2.80 -1.50
N ILE A 48 2.04 -2.79 -2.64
CA ILE A 48 2.50 -2.10 -3.87
C ILE A 48 2.77 -0.61 -3.60
N LEU A 49 1.84 0.07 -2.93
CA LEU A 49 1.98 1.49 -2.63
C LEU A 49 3.11 1.79 -1.64
N GLU A 50 3.29 0.94 -0.63
CA GLU A 50 4.40 1.05 0.31
C GLU A 50 5.75 0.87 -0.40
N GLU A 51 5.88 -0.10 -1.30
CA GLU A 51 7.08 -0.32 -2.10
C GLU A 51 7.38 0.88 -3.02
N ALA A 52 6.38 1.33 -3.78
CA ALA A 52 6.51 2.50 -4.66
C ALA A 52 6.90 3.77 -3.89
N ALA A 53 6.37 3.95 -2.67
CA ALA A 53 6.72 5.07 -1.80
C ALA A 53 8.18 4.98 -1.32
N ARG A 54 8.64 3.80 -0.90
CA ARG A 54 10.05 3.58 -0.49
C ARG A 54 11.01 3.86 -1.63
N ASP A 55 10.72 3.33 -2.81
CA ASP A 55 11.50 3.53 -4.02
C ASP A 55 11.63 5.01 -4.39
N TRP A 56 10.53 5.75 -4.33
CA TRP A 56 10.54 7.18 -4.59
C TRP A 56 11.36 7.95 -3.55
N LEU A 57 11.20 7.61 -2.26
CA LEU A 57 11.97 8.23 -1.17
C LEU A 57 13.46 7.96 -1.29
N GLU A 58 13.85 6.75 -1.69
CA GLU A 58 15.26 6.41 -1.89
C GLU A 58 15.85 7.23 -3.04
N ARG A 59 15.19 7.29 -4.19
CA ARG A 59 15.59 8.18 -5.31
C ARG A 59 15.69 9.65 -4.89
N ARG A 60 14.80 10.10 -4.00
CA ARG A 60 14.82 11.48 -3.49
C ARG A 60 16.04 11.77 -2.63
N LYS A 61 16.49 10.83 -1.79
CA LYS A 61 17.71 11.00 -0.98
C LYS A 61 18.95 11.18 -1.86
N HIS A 62 19.07 10.37 -2.91
CA HIS A 62 20.18 10.44 -3.87
C HIS A 62 20.16 11.71 -4.74
N LYS A 63 19.00 12.37 -4.85
CA LYS A 63 18.85 13.65 -5.58
C LYS A 63 19.03 14.88 -4.69
N ALA A 64 19.06 14.74 -3.36
CA ALA A 64 19.21 15.90 -2.48
C ALA A 64 20.58 16.55 -2.71
N PRO A 65 20.66 17.87 -3.03
CA PRO A 65 21.94 18.55 -3.03
C PRO A 65 22.55 18.39 -1.64
N ARG A 66 23.81 17.94 -1.59
CA ARG A 66 24.61 17.90 -0.36
C ARG A 66 24.51 19.28 0.25
N ARG A 67 23.69 19.46 1.29
CA ARG A 67 23.68 20.71 2.06
C ARG A 67 25.03 20.75 2.73
N GLU A 68 25.92 21.59 2.20
CA GLU A 68 27.19 21.89 2.84
C GLU A 68 26.87 22.41 4.26
N PRO A 69 27.50 21.84 5.31
CA PRO A 69 27.39 22.42 6.64
C PRO A 69 28.13 23.77 6.60
N GLY A 70 27.36 24.85 6.74
CA GLY A 70 27.89 26.17 7.06
C GLY A 70 28.22 26.30 8.54
#